data_AF-A0A1W0B7Q9-F1
#
_entry.id   AF-A0A1W0B7Q9-F1
#
_cell.length_a   1.000
_cell.length_b   1.000
_cell.length_c   1.000
_cell.angle_alpha   90.00
_cell.angle_beta   90.00
_cell.angle_gamma   90.00
#
_symmetry.space_group_name_H-M   'P 1'
#
loop_
_entity.id
_entity.type
_entity.pdbx_description
1 polymer ?
#
loop_
_entity_poly.entity_id
_entity_poly.type
_entity_poly.pdbx_seq_one_letter_code
_entity_poly.pdbx_strand_id
1 'polypeptide(L)'
;MTNPRPAAPLDAQLQIYRIHSCDDAAAVVVARCVHGPVRLHARFHRIRDTPAPIDLELTQILVYGRPVEALYPVHTALVTLQGTGMHHLEPETNDPALRRPVIQGTNLPS
;
A
#
# COMPACT_ATOMS: atom_id res chain seq x y z
N MET A 1 29.05 4.13 17.44
CA MET A 1 28.54 3.20 16.41
C MET A 1 27.08 2.90 16.74
N THR A 2 26.14 3.64 16.15
CA THR A 2 24.71 3.41 16.37
C THR A 2 24.30 2.23 15.51
N ASN A 3 23.93 1.12 16.13
CA ASN A 3 23.44 -0.07 15.44
C ASN A 3 22.15 0.34 14.69
N PRO A 4 22.03 0.15 13.36
CA PRO A 4 20.78 0.45 12.69
C PRO A 4 19.70 -0.45 13.32
N ARG A 5 18.62 0.19 13.79
CA ARG A 5 17.41 -0.51 14.25
C ARG A 5 17.07 -1.56 13.17
N PRO A 6 16.88 -2.85 13.52
CA PRO A 6 16.51 -3.84 12.52
C PRO A 6 15.28 -3.31 11.79
N ALA A 7 15.37 -3.20 10.46
CA ALA A 7 14.22 -2.85 9.65
C ALA A 7 13.12 -3.84 10.04
N ALA A 8 11.96 -3.32 10.45
CA ALA A 8 10.82 -4.18 10.77
C ALA A 8 10.61 -5.17 9.62
N PRO A 9 10.28 -6.44 9.90
CA PRO A 9 10.11 -7.42 8.83
C PRO A 9 9.07 -6.90 7.82
N LEU A 10 9.43 -6.98 6.55
CA LEU A 10 8.56 -6.62 5.44
C LEU A 10 7.49 -7.71 5.30
N ASP A 11 6.35 -7.53 5.95
CA ASP A 11 5.29 -8.54 5.96
C ASP A 11 4.31 -8.39 4.80
N ALA A 12 4.19 -7.18 4.23
CA ALA A 12 3.11 -6.83 3.31
C ALA A 12 3.56 -5.83 2.25
N GLN A 13 3.19 -6.07 0.99
CA GLN A 13 3.48 -5.14 -0.11
C GLN A 13 2.33 -5.05 -1.11
N LEU A 14 1.99 -3.80 -1.46
CA LEU A 14 0.97 -3.47 -2.44
C LEU A 14 1.58 -2.65 -3.58
N GLN A 15 1.36 -3.10 -4.82
CA GLN A 15 1.65 -2.31 -6.01
C GLN A 15 0.41 -1.52 -6.41
N ILE A 16 0.54 -0.20 -6.52
CA ILE A 16 -0.56 0.72 -6.85
C ILE A 16 -0.76 0.74 -8.36
N TYR A 17 -1.94 0.30 -8.82
CA TYR A 17 -2.26 0.25 -10.25
C TYR A 17 -2.99 1.51 -10.73
N ARG A 18 -3.93 2.00 -9.94
CA ARG A 18 -4.76 3.16 -10.29
C ARG A 18 -5.29 3.78 -9.02
N ILE A 19 -5.33 5.11 -8.99
CA ILE A 19 -6.05 5.87 -7.96
C ILE A 19 -7.43 6.21 -8.53
N HIS A 20 -8.48 5.84 -7.81
CA HIS A 20 -9.87 6.19 -8.15
C HIS A 20 -10.27 7.53 -7.55
N SER A 21 -9.88 7.76 -6.29
CA SER A 21 -10.06 9.03 -5.59
C SER A 21 -8.94 9.18 -4.56
N CYS A 22 -8.53 10.42 -4.34
CA CYS A 22 -7.58 10.77 -3.29
C CYS A 22 -7.98 12.14 -2.75
N ASP A 23 -8.09 12.24 -1.43
CA ASP A 23 -8.19 13.50 -0.71
C ASP A 23 -7.06 13.56 0.34
N ASP A 24 -7.11 14.52 1.26
CA ASP A 24 -6.08 14.70 2.29
C ASP A 24 -6.07 13.59 3.36
N ALA A 25 -7.16 12.82 3.50
CA ALA A 25 -7.34 11.84 4.56
C ALA A 25 -7.42 10.39 4.06
N ALA A 26 -7.95 10.16 2.86
CA ALA A 26 -8.12 8.85 2.28
C ALA A 26 -7.85 8.78 0.76
N ALA A 27 -7.41 7.60 0.32
CA ALA A 27 -7.29 7.24 -1.08
C ALA A 27 -7.96 5.90 -1.35
N VAL A 28 -8.72 5.82 -2.44
CA VAL A 28 -9.28 4.57 -2.95
C VAL A 28 -8.47 4.18 -4.17
N VAL A 29 -7.82 3.02 -4.11
CA VAL A 29 -6.86 2.59 -5.12
C VAL A 29 -7.10 1.15 -5.56
N VAL A 30 -6.87 0.87 -6.84
CA VAL A 30 -6.70 -0.51 -7.31
C VAL A 30 -5.27 -0.90 -7.03
N ALA A 31 -5.08 -1.94 -6.24
CA ALA A 31 -3.76 -2.43 -5.86
C ALA A 31 -3.64 -3.93 -6.03
N ARG A 32 -2.43 -4.39 -6.36
CA ARG A 32 -2.09 -5.81 -6.40
C ARG A 32 -1.21 -6.15 -5.21
N CYS A 33 -1.54 -7.23 -4.53
CA CYS A 33 -0.66 -7.81 -3.53
C CYS A 33 0.52 -8.50 -4.21
N VAL A 34 1.73 -8.02 -3.94
CA VAL A 34 2.95 -8.54 -4.57
C VAL A 34 3.84 -9.32 -3.61
N HIS A 35 3.66 -9.15 -2.30
CA HIS A 35 4.39 -9.91 -1.29
C HIS A 35 3.64 -9.95 0.04
N GLY A 36 3.59 -11.15 0.62
CA GLY A 36 2.94 -11.45 1.90
C GLY A 36 1.42 -11.24 1.90
N PRO A 37 0.66 -11.88 2.80
CA PRO A 37 -0.75 -11.52 2.99
C PRO A 37 -0.84 -10.08 3.49
N VAL A 38 -1.70 -9.27 2.87
CA VAL A 38 -1.99 -7.90 3.29
C VAL A 38 -3.31 -7.92 4.04
N ARG A 39 -3.29 -7.70 5.36
CA ARG A 39 -4.49 -7.74 6.22
C ARG A 39 -5.09 -6.35 6.42
N LEU A 40 -6.37 -6.32 6.75
CA LEU A 40 -6.99 -5.10 7.27
C LEU A 40 -6.15 -4.53 8.43
N HIS A 41 -6.07 -3.20 8.52
CA HIS A 41 -5.22 -2.45 9.43
C HIS A 41 -3.71 -2.61 9.24
N ALA A 42 -3.26 -3.26 8.14
CA ALA A 42 -1.86 -3.21 7.76
C ALA A 42 -1.40 -1.75 7.57
N ARG A 43 -0.20 -1.45 8.07
CA ARG A 43 0.40 -0.12 7.99
C ARG A 43 1.58 -0.09 7.03
N PHE A 44 1.51 0.80 6.05
CA PHE A 44 2.52 1.04 5.03
C PHE A 44 3.27 2.32 5.33
N HIS A 45 4.59 2.23 5.44
CA HIS A 45 5.45 3.33 5.89
C HIS A 45 6.57 3.66 4.89
N ARG A 46 6.61 2.95 3.75
CA ARG A 46 7.63 3.13 2.73
C ARG A 46 7.07 2.89 1.35
N ILE A 47 7.43 3.75 0.40
CA ILE A 47 7.32 3.44 -1.03
C ILE A 47 8.69 2.91 -1.48
N ARG A 48 8.71 1.81 -2.23
CA ARG A 48 9.93 1.17 -2.72
C ARG A 48 10.69 2.12 -3.66
N ASP A 49 12.02 2.12 -3.56
CA ASP A 49 12.93 2.88 -4.41
C ASP A 49 12.79 4.42 -4.34
N THR A 50 12.05 4.95 -3.36
CA THR A 50 11.91 6.40 -3.13
C THR A 50 12.10 6.75 -1.65
N PRO A 51 12.65 7.94 -1.34
CA PRO A 51 12.75 8.44 0.03
C PRO A 51 11.47 9.13 0.53
N ALA A 52 10.42 9.23 -0.28
CA ALA A 52 9.19 9.93 0.08
C ALA A 52 8.50 9.27 1.30
N PRO A 53 8.18 10.03 2.36
CA PRO A 53 7.57 9.50 3.56
C PRO A 53 6.08 9.21 3.32
N ILE A 54 5.62 8.07 3.83
CA ILE A 54 4.18 7.75 3.93
C ILE A 54 3.90 7.17 5.31
N ASP A 55 2.66 7.32 5.78
CA ASP A 55 2.10 6.54 6.89
C ASP A 55 0.64 6.28 6.55
N LEU A 56 0.37 5.08 6.08
CA LEU A 56 -0.92 4.70 5.53
C LEU A 56 -1.45 3.44 6.18
N GLU A 57 -2.69 3.49 6.67
CA GLU A 57 -3.43 2.36 7.18
C GLU A 57 -4.41 1.85 6.13
N LEU A 58 -4.44 0.53 5.94
CA LEU A 58 -5.42 -0.14 5.10
C LEU A 58 -6.73 -0.36 5.86
N THR A 59 -7.78 0.36 5.51
CA THR A 59 -9.06 0.33 6.23
C THR A 59 -10.18 -0.39 5.48
N GLN A 60 -9.96 -0.77 4.22
CA GLN A 60 -10.90 -1.60 3.47
C GLN A 60 -10.20 -2.38 2.35
N ILE A 61 -10.65 -3.62 2.12
CA ILE A 61 -10.25 -4.45 0.99
C ILE A 61 -11.52 -4.99 0.31
N LEU A 62 -11.70 -4.68 -0.98
CA LEU A 62 -12.80 -5.19 -1.81
C LEU A 62 -12.24 -6.03 -2.97
N VAL A 63 -12.49 -7.34 -2.93
CA VAL A 63 -12.16 -8.27 -4.02
C VAL A 63 -13.44 -8.56 -4.80
N TYR A 64 -13.47 -8.17 -6.08
CA TYR A 64 -14.68 -8.25 -6.93
C TYR A 64 -15.92 -7.64 -6.25
N GLY A 65 -15.74 -6.52 -5.54
CA GLY A 65 -16.80 -5.82 -4.82
C GLY A 65 -17.21 -6.43 -3.48
N ARG A 66 -16.57 -7.52 -3.04
CA ARG A 66 -16.86 -8.16 -1.74
C ARG A 66 -15.80 -7.79 -0.70
N PRO A 67 -16.19 -7.37 0.52
CA PRO A 67 -15.25 -7.10 1.60
C PRO A 67 -14.55 -8.38 2.06
N VAL A 68 -13.24 -8.28 2.30
CA VAL A 68 -12.41 -9.37 2.82
C VAL A 68 -11.44 -8.83 3.88
N GLU A 69 -10.99 -9.70 4.78
CA GLU A 69 -10.04 -9.33 5.85
C GLU A 69 -8.59 -9.36 5.40
N ALA A 70 -8.29 -10.05 4.29
CA ALA A 70 -6.93 -10.16 3.77
C ALA A 70 -6.90 -10.31 2.25
N LEU A 71 -5.85 -9.75 1.65
CA LEU A 71 -5.50 -9.91 0.24
C LEU A 71 -4.20 -10.72 0.12
N TYR A 72 -4.25 -11.83 -0.61
CA TYR A 72 -3.09 -12.70 -0.81
C TYR A 72 -2.31 -12.33 -2.07
N PRO A 73 -1.01 -12.69 -2.17
CA PRO A 73 -0.19 -12.40 -3.33
C PRO A 73 -0.85 -12.79 -4.66
N VAL A 74 -0.51 -12.07 -5.73
CA VAL A 74 -1.06 -12.20 -7.10
C VAL A 74 -2.45 -11.58 -7.26
N HIS A 75 -3.27 -11.49 -6.20
CA HIS A 75 -4.60 -10.90 -6.29
C HIS A 75 -4.59 -9.38 -6.36
N THR A 76 -5.60 -8.84 -7.04
CA THR A 76 -5.89 -7.41 -7.16
C THR A 76 -7.18 -7.11 -6.41
N ALA A 77 -7.22 -5.97 -5.73
CA ALA A 77 -8.40 -5.48 -5.03
C ALA A 77 -8.54 -3.98 -5.17
N LEU A 78 -9.75 -3.48 -4.95
CA LEU A 78 -9.97 -2.09 -4.63
C LEU A 78 -9.75 -1.93 -3.12
N VAL A 79 -8.85 -1.05 -2.71
CA VAL A 79 -8.50 -0.85 -1.30
C VAL A 79 -8.66 0.60 -0.90
N THR A 80 -9.00 0.83 0.36
CA THR A 80 -9.02 2.16 0.96
C THR A 80 -7.82 2.31 1.88
N LEU A 81 -7.00 3.32 1.62
CA LEU A 81 -5.87 3.72 2.45
C LEU A 81 -6.22 5.03 3.15
N GLN A 82 -5.84 5.16 4.42
CA GLN A 82 -6.00 6.39 5.19
C GLN A 82 -4.67 6.81 5.81
N GLY A 83 -4.40 8.11 5.89
CA GLY A 83 -3.19 8.63 6.53
C GLY A 83 -2.48 9.68 5.68
N THR A 84 -1.15 9.72 5.75
CA THR A 84 -0.34 10.80 5.17
C THR A 84 0.55 10.33 4.01
N GLY A 85 0.86 11.25 3.10
CA GLY A 85 1.75 11.00 1.96
C GLY A 85 1.09 10.34 0.74
N MET A 86 -0.25 10.36 0.65
CA MET A 86 -0.99 9.73 -0.46
C MET A 86 -0.70 10.35 -1.83
N HIS A 87 -0.37 11.64 -1.88
CA HIS A 87 0.05 12.33 -3.12
C HIS A 87 1.33 11.75 -3.73
N HIS A 88 2.14 11.02 -2.96
CA HIS A 88 3.31 10.29 -3.47
C HIS A 88 2.95 8.96 -4.14
N LEU A 89 1.68 8.53 -4.07
CA LEU A 89 1.21 7.29 -4.71
C LEU A 89 0.76 7.49 -6.15
N GLU A 90 0.63 8.75 -6.59
CA GLU A 90 0.32 9.05 -7.98
C GLU A 90 1.45 8.51 -8.87
N PRO A 91 1.13 7.69 -9.88
CA PRO A 91 2.12 7.37 -10.91
C PRO A 91 2.57 8.68 -11.55
N GLU A 92 3.89 8.91 -11.64
CA GLU A 92 4.45 10.20 -12.08
C GLU A 92 3.92 10.67 -13.45
N THR A 93 3.37 9.78 -14.28
CA THR A 93 2.43 10.13 -15.36
C THR A 93 1.52 8.93 -15.69
N ASN A 94 0.45 9.15 -16.47
CA ASN A 94 -0.38 8.09 -17.07
C ASN A 94 0.35 7.22 -18.13
N ASP A 95 1.68 7.21 -18.15
CA ASP A 95 2.47 6.38 -19.05
C ASP A 95 2.48 4.92 -18.54
N PRO A 96 1.90 3.96 -19.28
CA PRO A 96 1.92 2.54 -18.92
C PRO A 96 3.33 1.93 -18.85
N ALA A 97 4.36 2.60 -19.36
CA ALA A 97 5.77 2.19 -19.27
C ALA A 97 6.45 2.57 -17.95
N LEU A 98 5.88 3.49 -17.16
CA LEU A 98 6.46 3.89 -15.88
C LEU A 98 6.24 2.82 -14.79
N ARG A 99 7.21 2.73 -13.88
CA ARG A 99 7.15 1.82 -12.73
C ARG A 99 6.02 2.25 -11.80
N ARG A 100 5.06 1.34 -11.59
CA ARG A 100 3.99 1.48 -10.61
C ARG A 100 4.56 1.53 -9.18
N PRO A 101 4.16 2.50 -8.33
CA PRO A 101 4.61 2.57 -6.95
C PRO A 101 4.31 1.27 -6.19
N VAL A 102 5.25 0.82 -5.36
CA VAL A 102 5.06 -0.32 -4.47
C VAL A 102 5.19 0.16 -3.04
N ILE A 103 4.11 0.13 -2.27
CA ILE A 103 4.14 0.43 -0.84
C ILE A 103 4.48 -0.81 -0.03
N GLN A 104 5.21 -0.60 1.06
CA GLN A 104 5.80 -1.62 1.91
C GLN A 104 5.43 -1.36 3.36
N GLY A 105 5.04 -2.43 4.06
CA GLY A 105 4.43 -2.30 5.38
C GLY A 105 4.45 -3.58 6.19
N THR A 106 3.80 -3.50 7.35
CA THR A 106 3.65 -4.55 8.35
C THR A 106 2.18 -4.82 8.60
N ASN A 107 1.83 -6.09 8.82
CA ASN A 107 0.53 -6.41 9.39
C ASN A 107 0.59 -6.12 10.90
N LEU A 108 -0.40 -5.43 11.44
CA LEU A 108 -0.50 -5.29 12.90
C LEU A 108 -0.84 -6.66 13.51
N PRO A 109 -0.29 -6.99 14.68
CA PRO A 109 -0.76 -8.14 15.44
C PRO A 109 -2.24 -7.94 15.76
N SER A 110 -3.04 -8.94 15.39
CA SER A 110 -4.46 -9.06 15.72
C SER A 110 -4.69 -9.23 17.21
#